data_AF-A0A2J6X5I0-F1
#
_entry.id   AF-A0A2J6X5I0-F1
#
_cell.length_a   1.000
_cell.length_b   1.000
_cell.length_c   1.000
_cell.angle_alpha   90.00
_cell.angle_beta   90.00
_cell.angle_gamma   90.00
#
_symmetry.space_group_name_H-M   'P 1'
#
loop_
_entity.id
_entity.type
_entity.pdbx_description
1 polymer ?
#
loop_
_entity_poly.entity_id
_entity_poly.type
_entity_poly.pdbx_seq_one_letter_code
_entity_poly.pdbx_strand_id
1 'polypeptide(L)'
;MSIEKIKNKREDILIGEIGALLHDIGKCHPDFVGTNSIENTPKNFKHANIDDFLSKDLIRLIKNDKFKLTINGQETDVYRIITEHHKGSGDIIDNFKSCDRLDSADDKGIVRKKQSIKNTVISSPFGYPKEKIDLQCLEKRFDDLQNTLICFF
;
A
#
# COMPACT_ATOMS: atom_id res chain seq x y z
N MET A 1 13.70 12.49 25.01
CA MET A 1 12.57 11.61 24.65
C MET A 1 12.57 10.44 25.62
N SER A 2 11.50 10.20 26.38
CA SER A 2 11.48 9.12 27.37
C SER A 2 10.96 7.84 26.71
N ILE A 3 11.70 6.73 26.83
CA ILE A 3 11.32 5.40 26.32
C ILE A 3 9.92 4.99 26.81
N GLU A 4 9.56 5.40 28.03
CA GLU A 4 8.25 5.11 28.61
C GLU A 4 7.10 5.74 27.80
N LYS A 5 7.32 6.92 27.18
CA LYS A 5 6.31 7.52 26.29
C LYS A 5 6.06 6.67 25.04
N ILE A 6 7.11 6.02 24.51
CA ILE A 6 7.01 5.15 23.33
C ILE A 6 6.30 3.85 23.72
N LYS A 7 6.69 3.23 24.84
CA LYS A 7 6.04 2.01 25.34
C LYS A 7 4.54 2.21 25.59
N ASN A 8 4.16 3.34 26.15
CA ASN A 8 2.76 3.70 26.40
C ASN A 8 1.96 3.93 25.10
N LYS A 9 2.63 4.08 23.96
CA LYS A 9 2.05 4.25 22.63
C LYS A 9 2.26 3.04 21.72
N ARG A 10 2.71 1.90 22.27
CA ARG A 10 3.06 0.71 21.50
C ARG A 10 1.93 0.23 20.59
N GLU A 11 0.70 0.19 21.08
CA GLU A 11 -0.44 -0.26 20.29
C GLU A 11 -0.75 0.68 19.12
N ASP A 12 -0.86 1.99 19.39
CA ASP A 12 -1.02 3.02 18.35
C ASP A 12 0.11 2.94 17.29
N ILE A 13 1.35 2.72 17.73
CA ILE A 13 2.52 2.57 16.85
C ILE A 13 2.37 1.33 15.97
N LEU A 14 2.05 0.17 16.54
CA LEU A 14 1.90 -1.08 15.79
C LEU A 14 0.75 -1.01 14.78
N ILE A 15 -0.39 -0.42 15.15
CA ILE A 15 -1.51 -0.22 14.23
C ILE A 15 -1.12 0.75 13.11
N GLY A 16 -0.40 1.82 13.46
CA GLY A 16 0.15 2.75 12.47
C GLY A 16 1.12 2.06 11.50
N GLU A 17 1.99 1.18 12.00
CA GLU A 17 2.91 0.38 11.18
C GLU A 17 2.15 -0.58 10.25
N ILE A 18 1.10 -1.25 10.72
CA ILE A 18 0.23 -2.07 9.88
C ILE A 18 -0.41 -1.22 8.77
N GLY A 19 -0.91 -0.03 9.10
CA GLY A 19 -1.44 0.92 8.13
C GLY A 19 -0.40 1.32 7.08
N ALA A 20 0.81 1.67 7.50
CA ALA A 20 1.92 2.03 6.62
C ALA A 20 2.34 0.86 5.71
N LEU A 21 2.38 -0.38 6.22
CA LEU A 21 2.75 -1.54 5.41
C LEU A 21 1.67 -1.90 4.37
N LEU A 22 0.39 -1.68 4.70
CA LEU A 22 -0.72 -2.09 3.85
C LEU A 22 -1.25 -0.98 2.93
N HIS A 23 -0.87 0.29 3.12
CA HIS A 23 -1.45 1.43 2.37
C HIS A 23 -1.37 1.25 0.84
N ASP A 24 -0.32 0.57 0.37
CA ASP A 24 -0.03 0.30 -1.03
C ASP A 24 -0.34 -1.14 -1.46
N ILE A 25 -1.06 -1.93 -0.66
CA ILE A 25 -1.36 -3.35 -0.95
C ILE A 25 -1.94 -3.56 -2.36
N GLY A 26 -2.77 -2.63 -2.84
CA GLY A 26 -3.35 -2.69 -4.17
C GLY A 26 -2.34 -2.58 -5.32
N LYS A 27 -1.10 -2.12 -5.07
CA LYS A 27 -0.03 -2.09 -6.09
C LYS A 27 0.44 -3.50 -6.47
N CYS A 28 0.17 -4.50 -5.63
CA CYS A 28 0.43 -5.91 -5.90
C CYS A 28 -0.60 -6.51 -6.89
N HIS A 29 -1.71 -5.82 -7.18
CA HIS A 29 -2.69 -6.29 -8.15
C HIS A 29 -2.18 -6.12 -9.60
N PRO A 30 -2.39 -7.09 -10.52
CA PRO A 30 -1.93 -7.00 -11.92
C PRO A 30 -2.39 -5.75 -12.66
N ASP A 31 -3.62 -5.28 -12.39
CA ASP A 31 -4.14 -4.06 -13.01
C ASP A 31 -3.34 -2.80 -12.65
N PHE A 32 -2.63 -2.79 -11.52
CA PHE A 32 -1.72 -1.69 -11.20
C PHE A 32 -0.60 -1.60 -12.25
N VAL A 33 -0.03 -2.73 -12.66
CA VAL A 33 0.97 -2.79 -13.75
C VAL A 33 0.32 -2.35 -15.06
N GLY A 34 -0.90 -2.84 -15.33
CA GLY A 34 -1.67 -2.51 -16.53
C GLY A 34 -1.92 -1.01 -16.70
N THR A 35 -2.44 -0.33 -15.68
CA THR A 35 -2.70 1.12 -15.69
C THR A 35 -1.41 1.94 -15.79
N ASN A 36 -0.31 1.48 -15.20
CA ASN A 36 0.97 2.20 -15.24
C ASN A 36 1.83 1.88 -16.48
N SER A 37 1.43 0.93 -17.30
CA SER A 37 2.09 0.57 -18.55
C SER A 37 1.85 1.56 -19.70
N ILE A 38 2.54 1.35 -20.82
CA ILE A 38 2.30 2.09 -22.08
C ILE A 38 0.86 1.86 -22.56
N GLU A 39 0.37 0.64 -22.44
CA GLU A 39 -0.96 0.22 -22.90
C GLU A 39 -2.08 0.82 -22.04
N ASN A 40 -1.78 1.20 -20.79
CA ASN A 40 -2.72 1.82 -19.86
C ASN A 40 -4.07 1.08 -19.81
N THR A 41 -4.01 -0.23 -19.64
CA THR A 41 -5.17 -1.12 -19.65
C THR A 41 -5.11 -2.01 -18.41
N PRO A 42 -6.07 -1.90 -17.47
CA PRO A 42 -7.23 -0.99 -17.51
C PRO A 42 -6.84 0.50 -17.32
N LYS A 43 -7.73 1.43 -17.68
CA LYS A 43 -7.44 2.89 -17.69
C LYS A 43 -7.56 3.59 -16.34
N ASN A 44 -8.23 2.99 -15.36
CA ASN A 44 -8.66 3.68 -14.14
C ASN A 44 -8.55 2.81 -12.88
N PHE A 45 -7.61 1.86 -12.84
CA PHE A 45 -7.38 1.11 -11.61
C PHE A 45 -6.85 2.06 -10.53
N LYS A 46 -7.48 2.03 -9.36
CA LYS A 46 -7.08 2.82 -8.19
C LYS A 46 -6.68 1.84 -7.10
N HIS A 47 -5.38 1.74 -6.83
CA HIS A 47 -4.88 0.78 -5.83
C HIS A 47 -5.36 1.07 -4.40
N ALA A 48 -5.79 2.31 -4.13
CA ALA A 48 -6.38 2.70 -2.87
C ALA A 48 -7.88 2.31 -2.75
N ASN A 49 -8.56 1.96 -3.84
CA ASN A 49 -9.97 1.54 -3.83
C ASN A 49 -10.10 0.03 -3.53
N ILE A 50 -9.66 -0.38 -2.34
CA ILE A 50 -9.49 -1.79 -2.00
C ILE A 50 -10.79 -2.61 -2.00
N ASP A 51 -11.96 -2.00 -1.78
CA ASP A 51 -13.24 -2.73 -1.82
C ASP A 51 -13.58 -3.27 -3.22
N ASP A 52 -12.95 -2.73 -4.27
CA ASP A 52 -13.22 -3.14 -5.66
C ASP A 52 -12.57 -4.50 -5.99
N PHE A 53 -11.52 -4.91 -5.27
CA PHE A 53 -10.69 -6.07 -5.65
C PHE A 53 -10.18 -6.94 -4.50
N LEU A 54 -10.14 -6.48 -3.24
CA LEU A 54 -9.80 -7.35 -2.11
C LEU A 54 -10.98 -8.24 -1.73
N SER A 55 -10.66 -9.41 -1.18
CA SER A 55 -11.66 -10.30 -0.60
C SER A 55 -12.46 -9.61 0.51
N LYS A 56 -13.75 -9.92 0.58
CA LYS A 56 -14.66 -9.34 1.60
C LYS A 56 -14.24 -9.69 3.02
N ASP A 57 -13.66 -10.87 3.22
CA ASP A 57 -13.16 -11.29 4.53
C ASP A 57 -11.97 -10.43 4.98
N LEU A 58 -11.00 -10.18 4.09
CA LEU A 58 -9.87 -9.29 4.41
C LEU A 58 -10.35 -7.85 4.66
N ILE A 59 -11.27 -7.33 3.84
CA ILE A 59 -11.86 -6.00 4.07
C ILE A 59 -12.54 -5.91 5.44
N ARG A 60 -13.31 -6.94 5.84
CA ARG A 60 -13.94 -6.99 7.17
C ARG A 60 -12.90 -6.95 8.28
N LEU A 61 -11.78 -7.65 8.13
CA LEU A 61 -10.71 -7.67 9.13
C LEU A 61 -9.98 -6.33 9.18
N ILE A 62 -9.68 -5.70 8.03
CA ILE A 62 -9.07 -4.37 7.95
C ILE A 62 -9.95 -3.29 8.61
N LYS A 63 -11.28 -3.40 8.48
CA LYS A 63 -12.26 -2.48 9.10
C LYS A 63 -12.54 -2.78 10.57
N ASN A 64 -11.84 -3.73 11.18
CA ASN A 64 -12.07 -4.09 12.58
C ASN A 64 -11.68 -2.94 13.52
N ASP A 65 -12.48 -2.73 14.58
CA ASP A 65 -12.22 -1.69 15.59
C ASP A 65 -10.86 -1.81 16.28
N LYS A 66 -10.27 -3.02 16.32
CA LYS A 66 -8.90 -3.25 16.82
C LYS A 66 -7.81 -2.53 16.01
N PHE A 67 -8.13 -2.08 14.79
CA PHE A 67 -7.22 -1.35 13.93
C PHE A 67 -7.51 0.16 13.90
N LYS A 68 -8.22 0.67 14.92
CA LYS A 68 -8.37 2.10 15.17
C LYS A 68 -7.19 2.62 15.99
N LEU A 69 -6.77 3.85 15.69
CA LEU A 69 -5.75 4.54 16.47
C LEU A 69 -6.12 6.01 16.65
N THR A 70 -5.72 6.56 17.81
CA THR A 70 -6.03 7.95 18.16
C THR A 70 -4.76 8.71 18.50
N ILE A 71 -4.42 9.69 17.65
CA ILE A 71 -3.26 10.57 17.86
C ILE A 71 -3.77 11.99 18.04
N ASN A 72 -3.41 12.61 19.18
CA ASN A 72 -3.78 13.99 19.50
C ASN A 72 -5.30 14.29 19.40
N GLY A 73 -6.14 13.29 19.74
CA GLY A 73 -7.61 13.42 19.69
C GLY A 73 -8.21 13.25 18.29
N GLN A 74 -7.39 12.98 17.27
CA GLN A 74 -7.86 12.58 15.94
C GLN A 74 -7.89 11.06 15.85
N GLU A 75 -9.02 10.50 15.43
CA GLU A 75 -9.19 9.07 15.22
C GLU A 75 -8.99 8.73 13.73
N THR A 76 -8.27 7.65 13.48
CA THR A 76 -8.16 7.03 12.16
C THR A 76 -8.11 5.52 12.31
N ASP A 77 -8.13 4.81 11.19
CA ASP A 77 -8.00 3.36 11.14
C ASP A 77 -7.18 2.93 9.93
N VAL A 78 -6.77 1.66 9.91
CA VAL A 78 -5.98 1.09 8.80
C VAL A 78 -6.73 1.21 7.47
N TYR A 79 -8.06 1.08 7.47
CA TYR A 79 -8.86 1.21 6.25
C TYR A 79 -8.76 2.61 5.64
N ARG A 80 -8.86 3.67 6.44
CA ARG A 80 -8.73 5.07 6.02
C ARG A 80 -7.31 5.38 5.58
N ILE A 81 -6.30 4.85 6.26
CA ILE A 81 -4.89 4.97 5.83
C ILE A 81 -4.74 4.42 4.39
N ILE A 82 -5.31 3.26 4.10
CA ILE A 82 -5.25 2.67 2.75
C ILE A 82 -6.08 3.47 1.74
N THR A 83 -7.31 3.86 2.06
CA THR A 83 -8.25 4.42 1.06
C THR A 83 -8.13 5.93 0.84
N GLU A 84 -7.56 6.66 1.81
CA GLU A 84 -7.52 8.13 1.80
C GLU A 84 -6.11 8.73 1.61
N HIS A 85 -5.03 7.92 1.59
CA HIS A 85 -3.65 8.45 1.52
C HIS A 85 -3.36 9.34 0.29
N HIS A 86 -4.10 9.19 -0.82
CA HIS A 86 -3.99 10.10 -1.96
C HIS A 86 -4.79 11.40 -1.83
N LYS A 87 -5.92 11.38 -1.11
CA LYS A 87 -6.96 12.42 -1.14
C LYS A 87 -6.79 13.52 -0.10
N GLY A 88 -6.08 13.24 1.00
CA GLY A 88 -5.58 14.19 2.02
C GLY A 88 -6.50 15.37 2.42
N SER A 89 -7.03 15.31 3.64
CA SER A 89 -7.67 16.45 4.29
C SER A 89 -7.32 16.52 5.80
N GLY A 90 -6.19 17.14 6.14
CA GLY A 90 -5.99 17.88 7.40
C GLY A 90 -5.64 17.11 8.68
N ASP A 91 -5.43 15.80 8.63
CA ASP A 91 -5.33 14.94 9.83
C ASP A 91 -4.08 14.02 9.82
N ILE A 92 -4.05 13.01 10.70
CA ILE A 92 -3.08 11.90 10.75
C ILE A 92 -2.76 11.31 9.35
N ILE A 93 -3.74 11.26 8.44
CA ILE A 93 -3.55 10.78 7.07
C ILE A 93 -2.51 11.60 6.29
N ASP A 94 -2.39 12.90 6.56
CA ASP A 94 -1.40 13.75 5.91
C ASP A 94 0.03 13.46 6.41
N ASN A 95 0.18 12.99 7.66
CA ASN A 95 1.46 12.50 8.16
C ASN A 95 1.87 11.22 7.44
N PHE A 96 0.96 10.25 7.29
CA PHE A 96 1.21 9.02 6.52
C PHE A 96 1.58 9.34 5.07
N LYS A 97 0.84 10.24 4.42
CA LYS A 97 1.13 10.69 3.06
C LYS A 97 2.52 11.36 2.95
N SER A 98 2.91 12.13 3.96
CA SER A 98 4.23 12.77 3.99
C SER A 98 5.33 11.72 4.11
N CYS A 99 5.13 10.69 4.94
CA CYS A 99 6.04 9.55 5.06
C CYS A 99 6.16 8.76 3.74
N ASP A 100 5.04 8.38 3.10
CA ASP A 100 5.03 7.68 1.80
C ASP A 100 5.77 8.49 0.70
N ARG A 101 5.60 9.81 0.69
CA ARG A 101 6.29 10.68 -0.28
C ARG A 101 7.81 10.71 -0.09
N LEU A 102 8.28 10.71 1.16
CA LEU A 102 9.71 10.68 1.48
C LEU A 102 10.31 9.35 1.01
N ASP A 103 9.67 8.24 1.36
CA ASP A 103 10.09 6.89 0.99
C ASP A 103 10.12 6.69 -0.55
N SER A 104 9.07 7.14 -1.23
CA SER A 104 8.98 7.04 -2.69
C SER A 104 10.08 7.82 -3.44
N ALA A 105 10.56 8.95 -2.89
CA ALA A 105 11.62 9.74 -3.51
C ALA A 105 12.98 9.03 -3.45
N ASP A 106 13.24 8.35 -2.34
CA ASP A 106 14.49 7.63 -2.09
C ASP A 106 14.51 6.27 -2.83
N ASP A 107 13.37 5.56 -2.86
CA ASP A 107 13.29 4.19 -3.40
C ASP A 107 13.34 4.11 -4.93
N LYS A 108 12.66 5.04 -5.62
CA LYS A 108 12.28 4.82 -7.03
C LYS A 108 13.18 5.55 -8.02
N GLY A 109 13.92 6.56 -7.55
CA GLY A 109 14.51 7.56 -8.44
C GLY A 109 13.45 8.16 -9.39
N ILE A 110 13.89 8.78 -10.48
CA ILE A 110 12.97 9.34 -11.48
C ILE A 110 12.74 8.30 -12.59
N VAL A 111 11.59 7.63 -12.57
CA VAL A 111 11.14 6.77 -13.69
C VAL A 111 10.67 7.66 -14.85
N ARG A 112 11.52 7.82 -15.88
CA ARG A 112 11.25 8.72 -17.02
C ARG A 112 10.46 8.07 -18.16
N LYS A 113 10.38 6.73 -18.19
CA LYS A 113 9.80 5.98 -19.31
C LYS A 113 8.93 4.83 -18.81
N LYS A 114 7.68 4.78 -19.27
CA LYS A 114 6.78 3.66 -19.03
C LYS A 114 7.26 2.42 -19.80
N GLN A 115 7.01 1.25 -19.21
CA GLN A 115 7.29 -0.05 -19.83
C GLN A 115 5.99 -0.63 -20.42
N SER A 116 6.12 -1.46 -21.46
CA SER A 116 4.97 -2.23 -21.97
C SER A 116 4.56 -3.26 -20.94
N ILE A 117 3.27 -3.50 -20.77
CA ILE A 117 2.72 -4.56 -19.92
C ILE A 117 3.30 -5.94 -20.25
N LYS A 118 3.65 -6.18 -21.52
CA LYS A 118 4.24 -7.45 -22.00
C LYS A 118 5.72 -7.59 -21.65
N ASN A 119 6.37 -6.50 -21.22
CA ASN A 119 7.79 -6.43 -20.95
C ASN A 119 8.12 -5.48 -19.78
N THR A 120 7.36 -5.59 -18.69
CA THR A 120 7.66 -4.88 -17.44
C THR A 120 8.78 -5.60 -16.71
N VAL A 121 9.86 -4.88 -16.41
CA VAL A 121 11.06 -5.43 -15.77
C VAL A 121 11.42 -4.63 -14.53
N ILE A 122 11.71 -5.34 -13.44
CA ILE A 122 12.35 -4.83 -12.24
C ILE A 122 13.83 -4.64 -12.56
N SER A 123 14.29 -3.40 -12.45
CA SER A 123 15.67 -3.04 -12.75
C SER A 123 16.42 -2.61 -11.49
N SER A 124 17.73 -2.78 -11.48
CA SER A 124 18.60 -2.16 -10.47
C SER A 124 18.52 -0.62 -10.53
N PRO A 125 19.01 0.08 -9.49
CA PRO A 125 19.13 1.55 -9.52
C PRO A 125 19.93 2.09 -10.72
N PHE A 126 20.83 1.28 -11.30
CA PHE A 126 21.62 1.62 -12.48
C PHE A 126 20.97 1.22 -13.82
N GLY A 127 19.71 0.78 -13.81
CA GLY A 127 18.95 0.42 -15.01
C GLY A 127 19.22 -0.99 -15.55
N TYR A 128 20.03 -1.80 -14.87
CA TYR A 128 20.23 -3.21 -15.27
C TYR A 128 18.98 -4.07 -14.97
N PRO A 129 18.43 -4.79 -15.95
CA PRO A 129 17.25 -5.63 -15.77
C PRO A 129 17.56 -6.84 -14.87
N LYS A 130 16.76 -7.05 -13.81
CA LYS A 130 16.92 -8.18 -12.89
C LYS A 130 15.84 -9.25 -13.09
N GLU A 131 14.59 -8.84 -13.14
CA GLU A 131 13.44 -9.76 -13.17
C GLU A 131 12.33 -9.21 -14.04
N LYS A 132 11.79 -10.06 -14.92
CA LYS A 132 10.58 -9.71 -15.68
C LYS A 132 9.36 -10.05 -14.84
N ILE A 133 8.42 -9.10 -14.74
CA ILE A 133 7.15 -9.32 -14.05
C ILE A 133 6.27 -10.21 -14.93
N ASP A 134 5.88 -11.36 -14.38
CA ASP A 134 4.82 -12.22 -14.91
C ASP A 134 3.51 -11.89 -14.18
N LEU A 135 2.48 -11.48 -14.92
CA LEU A 135 1.23 -11.03 -14.34
C LEU A 135 0.41 -12.18 -13.72
N GLN A 136 0.50 -13.40 -14.24
CA GLN A 136 -0.20 -14.55 -13.66
C GLN A 136 0.44 -14.95 -12.33
N CYS A 137 1.77 -14.90 -12.27
CA CYS A 137 2.51 -15.10 -11.03
C CYS A 137 2.20 -14.00 -10.01
N LEU A 138 2.09 -12.74 -10.45
CA LEU A 138 1.73 -11.62 -9.59
C LEU A 138 0.31 -11.76 -9.03
N GLU A 139 -0.65 -12.14 -9.87
CA GLU A 139 -2.04 -12.42 -9.44
C GLU A 139 -2.07 -13.51 -8.36
N LYS A 140 -1.38 -14.63 -8.58
CA LYS A 140 -1.29 -15.69 -7.59
C LYS A 140 -0.65 -15.21 -6.28
N ARG A 141 0.44 -14.43 -6.35
CA ARG A 141 1.08 -13.85 -5.14
C ARG A 141 0.13 -12.91 -4.40
N PHE A 142 -0.70 -12.17 -5.12
CA PHE A 142 -1.70 -11.31 -4.53
C PHE A 142 -2.77 -12.12 -3.78
N ASP A 143 -3.27 -13.20 -4.37
CA ASP A 143 -4.22 -14.11 -3.71
C ASP A 143 -3.60 -14.79 -2.48
N ASP A 144 -2.37 -15.28 -2.60
CA ASP A 144 -1.62 -15.89 -1.49
C ASP A 144 -1.42 -14.90 -0.34
N LEU A 145 -1.10 -13.62 -0.65
CA LEU A 145 -0.99 -12.55 0.34
C LEU A 145 -2.31 -12.32 1.06
N GLN A 146 -3.42 -12.24 0.33
CA GLN A 146 -4.75 -12.06 0.94
C GLN A 146 -5.10 -13.21 1.89
N ASN A 147 -4.92 -14.46 1.45
CA ASN A 147 -5.18 -15.65 2.27
C ASN A 147 -4.31 -15.66 3.53
N THR A 148 -3.04 -15.32 3.39
CA THR A 148 -2.09 -15.24 4.50
C THR A 148 -2.52 -14.19 5.53
N LEU A 149 -2.92 -12.99 5.08
CA LEU A 149 -3.39 -11.93 5.97
C LEU A 149 -4.69 -12.32 6.70
N ILE A 150 -5.62 -12.99 6.01
CA ILE A 150 -6.86 -13.49 6.62
C ILE A 150 -6.57 -14.52 7.72
N CYS A 151 -5.57 -15.38 7.54
CA CYS A 151 -5.19 -16.35 8.57
C CYS A 151 -4.48 -15.72 9.77
N PHE A 152 -3.85 -14.55 9.60
CA PHE A 152 -3.10 -13.89 10.67
C PHE A 152 -3.91 -12.89 11.50
N PHE A 153 -4.93 -12.27 10.91
CA PHE A 153 -5.80 -11.27 11.56
C PHE A 153 -6.90 -11.92 12.41
#